data_AF-A0A096CNZ2-F1
#
_entry.id   AF-A0A096CNZ2-F1
#
_cell.length_a   1.000
_cell.length_b   1.000
_cell.length_c   1.000
_cell.angle_alpha   90.00
_cell.angle_beta   90.00
_cell.angle_gamma   90.00
#
_symmetry.space_group_name_H-M   'P 1'
#
loop_
_entity.id
_entity.type
_entity.pdbx_description
1 polymer ?
#
loop_
_entity_poly.entity_id
_entity_poly.type
_entity_poly.pdbx_seq_one_letter_code
_entity_poly.pdbx_strand_id
1 'polypeptide(L)'
;MIAKISATENLGGALGYNFKKVEKGEASILLATELYQDRGGRYTMEDVLADMEALIPKKCRTKKAVFHCSLNPHPDEKLSDELLAQIAKEYMEALGYGKQPYIVFKHSDIAREHIHIVSLRVNGEGKKINDKFEKRRSKKITDALERKYSLIPSSKVTDREMKEVSKIDTTKGNIKEQVAETLLSVLKHYEFCSLGELNAILSVY
;
A
#
# COMPACT_ATOMS: atom_id res chain seq x y z
N MET A 1 -5.67 -8.32 -5.16
CA MET A 1 -4.80 -7.27 -4.62
C MET A 1 -3.98 -6.51 -5.66
N ILE A 2 -3.92 -5.19 -5.51
CA ILE A 2 -3.03 -4.30 -6.27
C ILE A 2 -1.82 -3.94 -5.39
N ALA A 3 -0.61 -4.12 -5.92
CA ALA A 3 0.61 -3.69 -5.27
C ALA A 3 1.11 -2.36 -5.84
N LYS A 4 1.39 -1.38 -4.98
CA LYS A 4 2.03 -0.11 -5.35
C LYS A 4 3.36 0.03 -4.65
N ILE A 5 4.43 -0.20 -5.42
CA ILE A 5 5.80 -0.07 -4.94
C ILE A 5 6.34 1.33 -5.21
N SER A 6 6.96 1.93 -4.20
CA SER A 6 7.72 3.17 -4.27
C SER A 6 9.12 2.97 -3.68
N ALA A 7 9.97 3.97 -3.90
CA ALA A 7 11.32 4.01 -3.36
C ALA A 7 11.63 5.43 -2.91
N THR A 8 12.18 5.58 -1.71
CA THR A 8 12.53 6.88 -1.13
C THR A 8 13.92 6.82 -0.49
N GLU A 9 14.49 7.99 -0.26
CA GLU A 9 15.74 8.18 0.48
C GLU A 9 15.43 8.42 1.98
N ASN A 10 14.20 8.88 2.28
CA ASN A 10 13.79 9.29 3.62
C ASN A 10 13.10 8.14 4.36
N LEU A 11 13.88 7.36 5.11
CA LEU A 11 13.40 6.26 5.95
C LEU A 11 12.51 6.78 7.10
N GLY A 12 12.97 7.79 7.83
CA GLY A 12 12.21 8.41 8.92
C GLY A 12 10.87 8.96 8.46
N GLY A 13 10.77 9.53 7.26
CA GLY A 13 9.52 9.99 6.67
C GLY A 13 8.57 8.85 6.31
N ALA A 14 9.08 7.73 5.77
CA ALA A 14 8.28 6.56 5.48
C ALA A 14 7.74 5.91 6.76
N LEU A 15 8.59 5.70 7.76
CA LEU A 15 8.19 5.14 9.06
C LEU A 15 7.25 6.09 9.80
N GLY A 16 7.63 7.36 9.95
CA GLY A 16 6.88 8.38 10.68
C GLY A 16 5.47 8.59 10.15
N TYR A 17 5.25 8.50 8.83
CA TYR A 17 3.89 8.54 8.27
C TYR A 17 3.00 7.41 8.79
N ASN A 18 3.52 6.17 8.83
CA ASN A 18 2.74 5.01 9.26
C ASN A 18 2.59 4.99 10.79
N PHE A 19 3.64 5.29 11.56
CA PHE A 19 3.56 5.39 13.02
C PHE A 19 2.60 6.48 13.48
N LYS A 20 2.57 7.63 12.81
CA LYS A 20 1.59 8.69 13.09
C LYS A 20 0.14 8.22 12.90
N LYS A 21 -0.12 7.31 11.95
CA LYS A 21 -1.44 6.70 11.79
C LYS A 21 -1.76 5.72 12.92
N VAL A 22 -0.76 4.97 13.41
CA VAL A 22 -0.91 4.10 14.57
C VAL A 22 -1.28 4.91 15.82
N GLU A 23 -0.58 6.02 16.06
CA GLU A 23 -0.89 6.94 17.17
C GLU A 23 -2.31 7.50 17.13
N LYS A 24 -2.84 7.72 15.92
CA LYS A 24 -4.21 8.20 15.70
C LYS A 24 -5.28 7.10 15.76
N GLY A 25 -4.88 5.84 15.88
CA GLY A 25 -5.80 4.70 15.77
C GLY A 25 -6.30 4.43 14.34
N GLU A 26 -5.67 5.01 13.32
CA GLU A 26 -5.97 4.82 11.90
C GLU A 26 -5.19 3.63 11.29
N ALA A 27 -4.27 3.05 12.07
CA ALA A 27 -3.46 1.91 11.67
C ALA A 27 -3.06 1.02 12.85
N SER A 28 -2.68 -0.22 12.55
CA SER A 28 -2.07 -1.16 13.50
C SER A 28 -0.81 -1.79 12.88
N ILE A 29 0.09 -2.29 13.73
CA ILE A 29 1.28 -3.03 13.29
C ILE A 29 0.92 -4.52 13.29
N LEU A 30 0.99 -5.17 12.12
CA LEU A 30 0.66 -6.59 11.98
C LEU A 30 1.86 -7.50 12.21
N LEU A 31 3.01 -7.09 11.70
CA LEU A 31 4.21 -7.92 11.66
C LEU A 31 5.44 -7.02 11.56
N ALA A 32 6.50 -7.41 12.27
CA ALA A 32 7.85 -6.92 12.04
C ALA A 32 8.82 -8.11 12.00
N THR A 33 9.90 -7.97 11.26
CA THR A 33 10.92 -9.02 11.08
C THR A 33 12.30 -8.38 11.17
N GLU A 34 13.21 -9.00 11.93
CA GLU A 34 14.56 -8.48 12.22
C GLU A 34 14.56 -7.05 12.79
N LEU A 35 13.60 -6.76 13.69
CA LEU A 35 13.46 -5.48 14.38
C LEU A 35 13.24 -5.71 15.87
N TYR A 36 13.84 -4.85 16.69
CA TYR A 36 13.70 -4.84 18.13
C TYR A 36 12.25 -4.61 18.53
N GLN A 37 11.79 -5.43 19.47
CA GLN A 37 10.50 -5.32 20.11
C GLN A 37 10.75 -5.10 21.59
N ASP A 38 10.08 -4.11 22.18
CA ASP A 38 10.24 -3.83 23.60
C ASP A 38 9.69 -4.98 24.47
N ARG A 39 9.94 -4.91 25.78
CA ARG A 39 9.46 -5.93 26.74
C ARG A 39 7.94 -6.03 26.81
N GLY A 40 7.22 -5.00 26.36
CA GLY A 40 5.77 -4.97 26.29
C GLY A 40 5.20 -5.47 24.96
N GLY A 41 6.05 -5.96 24.05
CA GLY A 41 5.62 -6.42 22.73
C GLY A 41 5.34 -5.29 21.73
N ARG A 42 5.81 -4.07 22.00
CA ARG A 42 5.54 -2.89 21.15
C ARG A 42 6.75 -2.54 20.30
N TYR A 43 6.45 -1.91 19.17
CA TYR A 43 7.42 -1.28 18.30
C TYR A 43 7.23 0.23 18.37
N THR A 44 8.33 0.96 18.57
CA THR A 44 8.34 2.43 18.54
C THR A 44 8.95 2.92 17.22
N MET A 45 8.67 4.17 16.86
CA MET A 45 9.25 4.77 15.66
C MET A 45 10.77 4.88 15.80
N GLU A 46 11.22 5.28 16.99
CA GLU A 46 12.62 5.51 17.33
C GLU A 46 13.44 4.22 17.24
N ASP A 47 12.95 3.13 17.85
CA ASP A 47 13.65 1.85 17.85
C ASP A 47 13.73 1.25 16.44
N VAL A 48 12.60 1.26 15.70
CA VAL A 48 12.55 0.70 14.33
C VAL A 48 13.41 1.53 13.37
N LEU A 49 13.43 2.86 13.53
CA LEU A 49 14.31 3.71 12.74
C LEU A 49 15.78 3.40 13.04
N ALA A 50 16.16 3.33 14.31
CA ALA A 50 17.53 3.05 14.72
C ALA A 50 18.03 1.69 14.18
N ASP A 51 17.22 0.64 14.30
CA ASP A 51 17.56 -0.68 13.78
C ASP A 51 17.75 -0.70 12.26
N MET A 52 16.82 -0.10 11.53
CA MET A 52 16.92 -0.06 10.06
C MET A 52 18.09 0.81 9.59
N GLU A 53 18.37 1.93 10.26
CA GLU A 53 19.53 2.78 9.93
C GLU A 53 20.85 2.09 10.22
N ALA A 54 20.95 1.33 11.31
CA ALA A 54 22.15 0.54 11.65
C ALA A 54 22.49 -0.50 10.57
N LEU A 55 21.49 -0.98 9.83
CA LEU A 55 21.64 -1.96 8.75
C LEU A 55 21.99 -1.33 7.40
N ILE A 56 21.94 0.01 7.28
CA ILE A 56 22.38 0.72 6.06
C ILE A 56 23.88 1.02 6.16
N PRO A 57 24.73 0.49 5.26
CA PRO A 57 26.17 0.74 5.34
C PRO A 57 26.53 2.21 5.11
N LYS A 58 27.47 2.74 5.88
CA LYS A 58 27.94 4.14 5.78
C LYS A 58 28.41 4.55 4.39
N LYS A 59 28.91 3.60 3.58
CA LYS A 59 29.36 3.82 2.19
C LYS A 59 28.33 3.37 1.14
N CYS A 60 27.04 3.33 1.51
CA CYS A 60 25.97 2.97 0.59
C CYS A 60 25.87 4.01 -0.55
N ARG A 61 26.04 3.56 -1.80
CA ARG A 61 25.87 4.40 -2.99
C ARG A 61 24.42 4.48 -3.47
N THR A 62 23.54 3.64 -2.93
CA THR A 62 22.13 3.59 -3.31
C THR A 62 21.38 4.72 -2.61
N LYS A 63 21.04 5.78 -3.35
CA LYS A 63 20.32 6.93 -2.78
C LYS A 63 18.94 6.56 -2.24
N LYS A 64 18.13 5.86 -3.05
CA LYS A 64 16.79 5.37 -2.68
C LYS A 64 16.88 4.01 -1.99
N ALA A 65 17.44 4.01 -0.78
CA ALA A 65 17.67 2.81 0.00
C ALA A 65 16.40 2.25 0.67
N VAL A 66 15.28 2.96 0.64
CA VAL A 66 14.04 2.53 1.29
C VAL A 66 13.08 1.88 0.30
N PHE A 67 12.56 0.73 0.66
CA PHE A 67 11.46 0.04 0.00
C PHE A 67 10.17 0.39 0.72
N HIS A 68 9.18 0.89 -0.02
CA HIS A 68 7.82 1.04 0.50
C HIS A 68 6.85 0.43 -0.50
N CYS A 69 5.93 -0.39 -0.01
CA CYS A 69 4.91 -1.02 -0.83
C CYS A 69 3.58 -0.98 -0.12
N SER A 70 2.50 -0.61 -0.81
CA SER A 70 1.15 -0.92 -0.35
C SER A 70 0.59 -2.14 -1.08
N LEU A 71 0.03 -3.08 -0.35
CA LEU A 71 -0.78 -4.17 -0.89
C LEU A 71 -2.24 -3.87 -0.56
N ASN A 72 -3.06 -3.81 -1.61
CA ASN A 72 -4.44 -3.36 -1.53
C ASN A 72 -5.34 -4.52 -1.98
N PRO A 73 -5.91 -5.31 -1.05
CA PRO A 73 -6.94 -6.31 -1.37
C PRO A 73 -8.11 -5.73 -2.17
N HIS A 74 -8.96 -6.61 -2.70
CA HIS A 74 -10.20 -6.16 -3.32
C HIS A 74 -11.07 -5.43 -2.26
N PRO A 75 -11.79 -4.35 -2.58
CA PRO A 75 -12.53 -3.61 -1.56
C PRO A 75 -13.63 -4.44 -0.85
N ASP A 76 -14.15 -5.46 -1.52
CA ASP A 76 -15.15 -6.38 -0.95
C ASP A 76 -14.52 -7.55 -0.17
N GLU A 77 -13.19 -7.63 -0.14
CA GLU A 77 -12.43 -8.63 0.61
C GLU A 77 -12.22 -8.16 2.04
N LYS A 78 -12.55 -9.03 3.01
CA LYS A 78 -12.23 -8.80 4.43
C LYS A 78 -11.28 -9.89 4.90
N LEU A 79 -10.00 -9.52 5.00
CA LEU A 79 -8.94 -10.45 5.38
C LEU A 79 -8.66 -10.33 6.88
N SER A 80 -8.41 -11.46 7.53
CA SER A 80 -7.93 -11.45 8.91
C SER A 80 -6.49 -10.92 8.99
N ASP A 81 -6.11 -10.45 10.16
CA ASP A 81 -4.77 -9.90 10.41
C ASP A 81 -3.69 -10.97 10.19
N GLU A 82 -3.96 -12.22 10.56
CA GLU A 82 -3.06 -13.36 10.36
C GLU A 82 -2.85 -13.64 8.87
N LEU A 83 -3.93 -13.60 8.09
CA LEU A 83 -3.86 -13.83 6.64
C LEU A 83 -3.12 -12.68 5.94
N LEU A 84 -3.36 -11.43 6.34
CA LEU A 84 -2.63 -10.27 5.83
C LEU A 84 -1.14 -10.35 6.16
N ALA A 85 -0.78 -10.74 7.39
CA ALA A 85 0.61 -10.94 7.79
C ALA A 85 1.29 -12.05 6.97
N GLN A 86 0.59 -13.16 6.75
CA GLN A 86 1.09 -14.28 5.93
C GLN A 86 1.29 -13.87 4.46
N ILE A 87 0.34 -13.14 3.88
CA ILE A 87 0.45 -12.58 2.53
C ILE A 87 1.65 -11.64 2.44
N ALA A 88 1.85 -10.76 3.42
CA ALA A 88 2.98 -9.83 3.44
C ALA A 88 4.32 -10.57 3.48
N LYS A 89 4.44 -11.59 4.34
CA LYS A 89 5.64 -12.41 4.48
C LYS A 89 6.00 -13.12 3.18
N GLU A 90 5.05 -13.83 2.58
CA GLU A 90 5.27 -14.54 1.32
C GLU A 90 5.55 -13.61 0.15
N TYR A 91 4.89 -12.44 0.12
CA TYR A 91 5.16 -11.41 -0.87
C TYR A 91 6.60 -10.89 -0.78
N MET A 92 7.07 -10.57 0.43
CA MET A 92 8.44 -10.09 0.65
C MET A 92 9.47 -11.16 0.29
N GLU A 93 9.22 -12.42 0.64
CA GLU A 93 10.09 -13.54 0.29
C GLU A 93 10.20 -13.74 -1.22
N ALA A 94 9.07 -13.82 -1.93
CA ALA A 94 9.04 -14.00 -3.38
C ALA A 94 9.61 -12.79 -4.16
N LEU A 95 9.49 -11.57 -3.61
CA LEU A 95 10.07 -10.37 -4.21
C LEU A 95 11.59 -10.28 -4.00
N GLY A 96 12.16 -11.07 -3.08
CA GLY A 96 13.58 -11.13 -2.77
C GLY A 96 14.00 -10.26 -1.57
N TYR A 97 13.03 -9.82 -0.78
CA TYR A 97 13.21 -9.01 0.44
C TYR A 97 13.05 -9.83 1.72
N GLY A 98 12.83 -11.15 1.65
CA GLY A 98 12.56 -11.98 2.84
C GLY A 98 13.66 -12.00 3.90
N LYS A 99 14.91 -11.63 3.54
CA LYS A 99 16.05 -11.49 4.48
C LYS A 99 16.31 -10.05 4.92
N GLN A 100 15.47 -9.10 4.51
CA GLN A 100 15.58 -7.71 4.94
C GLN A 100 14.79 -7.48 6.22
N PRO A 101 15.18 -6.50 7.05
CA PRO A 101 14.28 -6.01 8.07
C PRO A 101 13.05 -5.40 7.40
N TYR A 102 11.86 -5.66 7.93
CA TYR A 102 10.65 -5.00 7.47
C TYR A 102 9.58 -4.93 8.55
N ILE A 103 8.70 -3.94 8.39
CA ILE A 103 7.54 -3.73 9.25
C ILE A 103 6.30 -3.55 8.37
N VAL A 104 5.19 -4.13 8.82
CA VAL A 104 3.90 -4.17 8.12
C VAL A 104 2.85 -3.46 8.96
N PHE A 105 2.26 -2.42 8.38
CA PHE A 105 1.16 -1.66 8.96
C PHE A 105 -0.13 -2.00 8.25
N LYS A 106 -1.20 -2.28 8.98
CA LYS A 106 -2.57 -2.33 8.46
C LYS A 106 -3.19 -0.96 8.62
N HIS A 107 -3.69 -0.41 7.54
CA HIS A 107 -4.39 0.86 7.50
C HIS A 107 -5.90 0.65 7.35
N SER A 108 -6.66 1.40 8.13
CA SER A 108 -8.13 1.44 8.13
C SER A 108 -8.68 2.86 7.92
N ASP A 109 -7.84 3.79 7.44
CA ASP A 109 -8.19 5.21 7.22
C ASP A 109 -9.11 5.45 6.01
N ILE A 110 -9.36 4.42 5.20
CA ILE A 110 -10.29 4.43 4.08
C ILE A 110 -11.22 3.22 4.17
N ALA A 111 -12.31 3.21 3.41
CA ALA A 111 -13.31 2.14 3.44
C ALA A 111 -12.77 0.72 3.19
N ARG A 112 -11.58 0.62 2.57
CA ARG A 112 -10.87 -0.64 2.35
C ARG A 112 -9.64 -0.75 3.24
N GLU A 113 -9.50 -1.89 3.90
CA GLU A 113 -8.27 -2.23 4.61
C GLU A 113 -7.16 -2.53 3.60
N HIS A 114 -5.97 -2.01 3.88
CA HIS A 114 -4.78 -2.24 3.06
C HIS A 114 -3.55 -2.25 3.95
N ILE A 115 -2.47 -2.86 3.47
CA ILE A 115 -1.24 -2.93 4.25
C ILE A 115 -0.13 -2.14 3.59
N HIS A 116 0.71 -1.50 4.41
CA HIS A 116 1.95 -0.87 4.02
C HIS A 116 3.14 -1.65 4.58
N ILE A 117 4.10 -1.94 3.72
CA ILE A 117 5.34 -2.62 4.07
C ILE A 117 6.49 -1.65 3.88
N VAL A 118 7.26 -1.40 4.92
CA VAL A 118 8.49 -0.58 4.89
C VAL A 118 9.69 -1.51 5.11
N SER A 119 10.71 -1.40 4.26
CA SER A 119 11.92 -2.23 4.31
C SER A 119 13.10 -1.49 3.65
N LEU A 120 14.26 -2.16 3.56
CA LEU A 120 15.46 -1.65 2.89
C LEU A 120 15.63 -2.29 1.51
N ARG A 121 16.12 -1.49 0.54
CA ARG A 121 16.49 -1.89 -0.82
C ARG A 121 17.95 -2.27 -0.97
N VAL A 122 18.69 -2.37 0.13
CA VAL A 122 20.12 -2.68 0.14
C VAL A 122 20.37 -3.84 1.07
N ASN A 123 21.27 -4.74 0.69
CA ASN A 123 21.74 -5.80 1.59
C ASN A 123 22.80 -5.28 2.56
N GLY A 124 23.28 -6.14 3.46
CA GLY A 124 24.34 -5.77 4.44
C GLY A 124 25.67 -5.34 3.81
N GLU A 125 25.91 -5.63 2.53
CA GLU A 125 27.07 -5.12 1.78
C GLU A 125 26.81 -3.74 1.15
N GLY A 126 25.60 -3.20 1.26
CA GLY A 126 25.18 -1.93 0.66
C GLY A 126 24.86 -2.06 -0.83
N LYS A 127 24.81 -3.29 -1.35
CA LYS A 127 24.40 -3.56 -2.73
C LYS A 127 22.89 -3.51 -2.83
N LYS A 128 22.42 -2.84 -3.87
CA LYS A 128 21.00 -2.74 -4.17
C LYS A 128 20.42 -4.12 -4.48
N ILE A 129 19.27 -4.42 -3.87
CA ILE A 129 18.46 -5.61 -4.17
C ILE A 129 17.95 -5.50 -5.61
N ASN A 130 17.84 -6.64 -6.30
CA ASN A 130 17.47 -6.69 -7.71
C ASN A 130 16.08 -6.10 -7.96
N ASP A 131 16.04 -4.91 -8.56
CA ASP A 131 14.83 -4.17 -8.93
C ASP A 131 14.43 -4.35 -10.40
N LYS A 132 15.13 -5.23 -11.15
CA LYS A 132 14.80 -5.50 -12.56
C LYS A 132 13.37 -6.03 -12.65
N PHE A 133 12.56 -5.32 -13.43
CA PHE A 133 11.15 -5.65 -13.66
C PHE A 133 10.35 -5.83 -12.35
N GLU A 134 10.72 -5.13 -11.28
CA GLU A 134 10.13 -5.27 -9.93
C GLU A 134 8.60 -5.18 -9.95
N LYS A 135 8.04 -4.22 -10.69
CA LYS A 135 6.58 -4.07 -10.86
C LYS A 135 5.92 -5.28 -11.53
N ARG A 136 6.56 -5.84 -12.57
CA ARG A 136 6.05 -7.02 -13.29
C ARG A 136 6.15 -8.28 -12.42
N ARG A 137 7.25 -8.43 -11.69
CA ARG A 137 7.45 -9.51 -10.72
C ARG A 137 6.40 -9.43 -9.60
N SER A 138 6.23 -8.24 -9.03
CA SER A 138 5.22 -7.94 -8.02
C SER A 138 3.82 -8.35 -8.48
N LYS A 139 3.39 -7.97 -9.70
CA LYS A 139 2.10 -8.41 -10.25
C LYS A 139 1.98 -9.94 -10.34
N LYS A 140 3.01 -10.63 -10.83
CA LYS A 140 3.00 -12.11 -10.87
C LYS A 140 2.86 -12.74 -9.49
N ILE A 141 3.51 -12.15 -8.48
CA ILE A 141 3.45 -12.60 -7.09
C ILE A 141 2.05 -12.35 -6.53
N THR A 142 1.47 -11.16 -6.71
CA THR A 142 0.10 -10.88 -6.25
C THR A 142 -0.91 -11.83 -6.89
N ASP A 143 -0.76 -12.17 -8.17
CA ASP A 143 -1.67 -13.07 -8.88
C ASP A 143 -1.52 -14.53 -8.42
N ALA A 144 -0.31 -14.91 -7.99
CA ALA A 144 -0.07 -16.21 -7.36
C ALA A 144 -0.67 -16.27 -5.95
N LEU A 145 -0.53 -15.21 -5.15
CA LEU A 145 -1.09 -15.10 -3.81
C LEU A 145 -2.62 -15.07 -3.84
N GLU A 146 -3.21 -14.29 -4.75
CA GLU A 146 -4.67 -14.29 -4.98
C GLU A 146 -5.20 -15.70 -5.26
N ARG A 147 -4.55 -16.46 -6.15
CA ARG A 147 -4.94 -17.84 -6.45
C ARG A 147 -4.72 -18.79 -5.28
N LYS A 148 -3.59 -18.67 -4.57
CA LYS A 148 -3.27 -19.52 -3.41
C LYS A 148 -4.29 -19.38 -2.29
N TYR A 149 -4.72 -18.15 -2.02
CA TYR A 149 -5.64 -17.84 -0.93
C TYR A 149 -7.11 -17.71 -1.39
N SER A 150 -7.40 -18.04 -2.65
CA SER A 150 -8.75 -17.92 -3.24
C SER A 150 -9.37 -16.52 -3.09
N LEU A 151 -8.55 -15.47 -3.21
CA LEU A 151 -8.97 -14.08 -3.06
C LEU A 151 -9.60 -13.54 -4.33
N ILE A 152 -10.40 -12.48 -4.20
CA ILE A 152 -10.97 -11.78 -5.35
C ILE A 152 -9.83 -11.15 -6.19
N PRO A 153 -9.68 -11.53 -7.48
CA PRO A 153 -8.62 -11.01 -8.32
C PRO A 153 -8.78 -9.51 -8.55
N SER A 154 -7.69 -8.76 -8.41
CA SER A 154 -7.68 -7.31 -8.67
C SER A 154 -7.96 -6.95 -10.13
N SER A 155 -7.73 -7.88 -11.06
CA SER A 155 -8.05 -7.70 -12.49
C SER A 155 -9.55 -7.61 -12.77
N LYS A 156 -10.42 -8.03 -11.84
CA LYS A 156 -11.88 -7.91 -11.97
C LYS A 156 -12.43 -6.53 -11.56
N VAL A 157 -11.58 -5.65 -11.00
CA VAL A 157 -12.00 -4.30 -10.56
C VAL A 157 -12.44 -3.41 -11.72
N THR A 158 -12.03 -3.73 -12.97
CA THR A 158 -12.49 -3.00 -14.16
C THR A 158 -13.96 -3.23 -14.50
N ASP A 159 -14.57 -4.33 -14.03
CA ASP A 159 -15.98 -4.67 -14.24
C ASP A 159 -16.82 -4.42 -12.98
N ARG A 160 -16.53 -3.35 -12.23
CA ARG A 160 -17.55 -2.84 -11.30
C ARG A 160 -18.73 -2.35 -12.14
N GLU A 161 -19.87 -3.03 -12.02
CA GLU A 161 -21.17 -2.41 -12.23
C GLU A 161 -21.20 -1.19 -11.32
N MET A 162 -20.94 -0.02 -11.89
CA MET A 162 -21.02 1.24 -11.17
C MET A 162 -22.49 1.40 -10.78
N LYS A 163 -22.77 1.24 -9.48
CA LYS A 163 -24.05 1.65 -8.91
C LYS A 163 -24.29 3.12 -9.30
N GLU A 164 -25.54 3.48 -9.54
CA GLU A 164 -25.93 4.87 -9.81
C GLU A 164 -25.21 5.81 -8.85
N VAL A 165 -24.35 6.68 -9.39
CA VAL A 165 -23.55 7.57 -8.57
C VAL A 165 -24.49 8.61 -7.96
N SER A 166 -24.60 8.63 -6.65
CA SER A 166 -25.37 9.64 -5.91
C SER A 166 -24.66 10.99 -5.95
N LYS A 167 -25.40 12.08 -5.71
CA LYS A 167 -24.82 13.42 -5.60
C LYS A 167 -23.67 13.46 -4.59
N ILE A 168 -22.65 14.27 -4.88
CA ILE A 168 -21.48 14.45 -4.01
C ILE A 168 -21.95 15.05 -2.67
N ASP A 169 -21.70 14.32 -1.59
CA ASP A 169 -22.00 14.72 -0.22
C ASP A 169 -20.71 15.17 0.47
N THR A 170 -20.55 16.49 0.60
CA THR A 170 -19.37 17.11 1.22
C THR A 170 -19.29 16.89 2.73
N THR A 171 -20.34 16.36 3.37
CA THR A 171 -20.40 16.11 4.81
C THR A 171 -19.92 14.71 5.20
N LYS A 172 -19.95 13.74 4.28
CA LYS A 172 -19.62 12.32 4.54
C LYS A 172 -18.12 11.99 4.63
N GLY A 173 -17.22 12.94 4.45
CA GLY A 173 -15.79 12.66 4.25
C GLY A 173 -15.53 12.12 2.83
N ASN A 174 -14.38 11.49 2.59
CA ASN A 174 -13.98 10.83 1.32
C ASN A 174 -14.28 11.56 -0.03
N ILE A 175 -14.38 12.89 -0.05
CA ILE A 175 -14.73 13.71 -1.23
C ILE A 175 -13.93 13.36 -2.49
N LYS A 176 -12.64 13.05 -2.36
CA LYS A 176 -11.78 12.66 -3.50
C LYS A 176 -12.27 11.39 -4.20
N GLU A 177 -12.78 10.42 -3.44
CA GLU A 177 -13.34 9.18 -3.96
C GLU A 177 -14.68 9.47 -4.65
N GLN A 178 -15.55 10.25 -4.00
CA GLN A 178 -16.84 10.64 -4.56
C GLN A 178 -16.70 11.39 -5.91
N VAL A 179 -15.76 12.35 -5.99
CA VAL A 179 -15.45 13.08 -7.23
C VAL A 179 -14.91 12.13 -8.30
N ALA A 180 -14.01 11.22 -7.93
CA ALA A 180 -13.43 10.27 -8.89
C ALA A 180 -14.48 9.30 -9.45
N GLU A 181 -15.37 8.78 -8.60
CA GLU A 181 -16.46 7.89 -9.02
C GLU A 181 -17.47 8.60 -9.93
N THR A 182 -17.85 9.84 -9.59
CA THR A 182 -18.71 10.69 -10.43
C THR A 182 -18.09 10.91 -11.81
N LEU A 183 -16.83 11.33 -11.84
CA LEU A 183 -16.15 11.62 -13.09
C LEU A 183 -15.97 10.37 -13.96
N LEU A 184 -15.59 9.23 -13.37
CA LEU A 184 -15.49 7.96 -14.08
C LEU A 184 -16.83 7.49 -14.66
N SER A 185 -17.93 7.76 -13.94
CA SER A 185 -19.28 7.44 -14.42
C SER A 185 -19.63 8.27 -15.65
N VAL A 186 -19.38 9.58 -15.58
CA VAL A 186 -19.65 10.50 -16.67
C VAL A 186 -18.82 10.13 -17.90
N LEU A 187 -17.52 9.87 -17.73
CA LEU A 187 -16.62 9.46 -18.82
C LEU A 187 -16.99 8.12 -19.46
N LYS A 188 -17.69 7.23 -18.73
CA LYS A 188 -18.12 5.91 -19.24
C LYS A 188 -19.43 5.99 -20.02
N HIS A 189 -20.36 6.86 -19.62
CA HIS A 189 -21.72 6.89 -20.18
C HIS A 189 -21.97 8.04 -21.17
N TYR A 190 -21.10 9.05 -21.19
CA TYR A 190 -21.29 10.25 -22.00
C TYR A 190 -20.05 10.56 -22.83
N GLU A 191 -20.28 10.93 -24.08
CA GLU A 191 -19.31 11.63 -24.92
C GLU A 191 -19.64 13.12 -24.90
N PHE A 192 -18.61 13.96 -24.89
CA PHE A 192 -18.74 15.41 -24.89
C PHE A 192 -17.61 16.03 -25.71
N CYS A 193 -17.93 17.14 -26.38
CA CYS A 193 -17.02 17.85 -27.28
C CYS A 193 -16.49 19.15 -26.66
N SER A 194 -16.94 19.52 -25.46
CA SER A 194 -16.51 20.73 -24.78
C SER A 194 -16.51 20.61 -23.25
N LEU A 195 -15.75 21.47 -22.59
CA LEU A 195 -15.80 21.63 -21.13
C LEU A 195 -17.19 22.08 -20.63
N GLY A 196 -17.94 22.83 -21.46
CA GLY A 196 -19.29 23.26 -21.12
C GLY A 196 -20.27 22.09 -21.03
N GLU A 197 -20.20 21.16 -21.99
CA GLU A 197 -20.99 19.92 -21.98
C GLU A 197 -20.62 19.02 -20.81
N LEU A 198 -19.33 18.84 -20.54
CA LEU A 198 -18.87 18.09 -19.37
C LEU A 198 -19.43 18.69 -18.06
N ASN A 199 -19.37 20.02 -17.92
CA ASN A 199 -19.91 20.71 -16.74
C ASN A 199 -21.43 20.58 -16.62
N ALA A 200 -22.16 20.60 -17.74
CA ALA A 200 -23.61 20.40 -17.73
C ALA A 200 -23.98 19.01 -17.22
N ILE A 201 -23.26 17.97 -17.65
CA ILE A 201 -23.48 16.60 -17.19
C ILE A 201 -23.13 16.45 -15.71
N LEU A 202 -21.99 17.02 -15.29
CA LEU A 202 -21.54 16.98 -13.89
C LEU A 202 -22.49 17.70 -12.93
N SER A 203 -23.25 18.70 -13.40
CA SER A 203 -24.18 19.48 -12.55
C SER A 203 -25.35 18.67 -11.96
N VAL A 204 -25.60 17.47 -12.48
CA VAL A 204 -26.65 16.55 -12.01
C VAL A 204 -26.21 15.75 -10.78
N TYR A 205 -24.89 15.64 -10.56
CA TYR A 205 -24.23 14.97 -9.43
C TYR A 205 -23.79 15.99 -8.38
#